data_AF-A0A7Y5R997-F1
#
_entry.id   AF-A0A7Y5R997-F1
#
_cell.length_a   1.000
_cell.length_b   1.000
_cell.length_c   1.000
_cell.angle_alpha   90.00
_cell.angle_beta   90.00
_cell.angle_gamma   90.00
#
_symmetry.space_group_name_H-M   'P 1'
#
loop_
_entity.id
_entity.type
_entity.pdbx_description
1 polymer ?
#
loop_
_entity_poly.entity_id
_entity_poly.type
_entity_poly.pdbx_seq_one_letter_code
_entity_poly.pdbx_strand_id
1 'polypeptide(L)'
;MAVFYKFTCCCIVFLGCLSPARAQSPATSDAVSGDFRGVTIMEMLTYLKNKYQATLYFDPAEVPSLEVQLQFKDTPFFEALGDILSGSGLVYAQLAVDGSR
;
A
#
# COMPACT_ATOMS: atom_id res chain seq x y z
N MET A 1 57.23 23.58 36.47
CA MET A 1 58.02 23.23 35.27
C MET A 1 57.07 23.15 34.09
N ALA A 2 57.32 23.99 33.09
CA ALA A 2 56.58 24.02 31.83
C ALA A 2 57.10 22.92 30.90
N VAL A 3 56.20 22.25 30.18
CA VAL A 3 56.51 21.66 28.87
C VAL A 3 55.34 21.91 27.94
N PHE A 4 55.59 22.83 27.00
CA PHE A 4 54.82 23.05 25.78
C PHE A 4 54.92 21.81 24.87
N TYR A 5 53.81 21.35 24.29
CA TYR A 5 53.85 20.73 22.96
C TYR A 5 52.65 21.16 22.12
N LYS A 6 52.93 22.12 21.25
CA LYS A 6 52.19 22.52 20.05
C LYS A 6 52.53 21.49 18.97
N PHE A 7 51.60 20.75 18.40
CA PHE A 7 51.70 20.11 17.07
C PHE A 7 50.31 19.48 16.79
N THR A 8 49.42 20.10 16.01
CA THR A 8 49.34 20.08 14.54
C THR A 8 48.07 19.34 14.12
N CYS A 9 47.13 20.12 13.59
CA CYS A 9 46.29 19.83 12.43
C CYS A 9 46.08 18.34 12.09
N CYS A 10 44.89 17.82 12.35
CA CYS A 10 44.28 16.87 11.44
C CYS A 10 42.79 17.19 11.36
N CYS A 11 42.43 17.87 10.27
CA CYS A 11 41.08 17.89 9.72
C CYS A 11 40.53 16.46 9.69
N ILE A 12 39.37 16.22 10.27
CA ILE A 12 38.24 15.41 9.78
C ILE A 12 37.17 15.57 10.89
N VAL A 13 36.56 16.75 10.94
CA VAL A 13 35.21 16.90 11.50
C VAL A 13 34.26 16.64 10.34
N PHE A 14 34.09 15.37 10.00
CA PHE A 14 33.06 14.86 9.09
C PHE A 14 32.29 13.74 9.81
N LEU A 15 31.71 14.08 10.96
CA LEU A 15 30.74 13.24 11.66
C LEU A 15 29.47 14.07 11.89
N GLY A 16 28.81 14.46 10.80
CA GLY A 16 27.60 15.27 10.84
C GLY A 16 26.63 14.83 9.77
N CYS A 17 25.58 14.14 10.20
CA CYS A 17 24.39 13.73 9.44
C CYS A 17 24.59 12.60 8.41
N LEU A 18 24.89 11.38 8.91
CA LEU A 18 24.32 10.18 8.31
C LEU A 18 22.80 10.26 8.52
N SER A 19 22.10 10.85 7.56
CA SER A 19 20.64 10.75 7.48
C SER A 19 20.28 9.26 7.54
N PRO A 20 19.50 8.80 8.52
CA PRO A 20 18.95 7.46 8.43
C PRO A 20 18.12 7.45 7.15
N ALA A 21 18.53 6.61 6.20
CA ALA A 21 17.76 6.30 5.03
C ALA A 21 16.36 5.95 5.54
N ARG A 22 15.37 6.80 5.22
CA ARG A 22 13.98 6.42 5.36
C ARG A 22 13.83 5.19 4.50
N ALA A 23 13.73 4.02 5.13
CA ALA A 23 13.18 2.85 4.50
C ALA A 23 11.75 3.26 4.11
N GLN A 24 11.58 3.72 2.88
CA GLN A 24 10.28 3.74 2.24
C GLN A 24 9.96 2.27 2.04
N SER A 25 9.36 1.66 3.07
CA SER A 25 8.59 0.45 2.87
C SER A 25 7.70 0.70 1.65
N PRO A 26 7.71 -0.17 0.63
CA PRO A 26 6.85 0.01 -0.51
C PRO A 26 5.42 0.13 0.03
N ALA A 27 4.77 1.25 -0.25
CA ALA A 27 3.39 1.50 0.10
C ALA A 27 2.52 0.47 -0.64
N THR A 28 2.34 -0.68 -0.02
CA THR A 28 1.29 -1.66 -0.34
C THR A 28 0.58 -2.06 0.97
N SER A 29 0.54 -1.12 1.90
CA SER A 29 -0.34 -1.11 3.06
C SER A 29 -1.34 0.02 2.89
N ASP A 30 -1.90 0.12 1.69
CA ASP A 30 -2.88 1.13 1.36
C ASP A 30 -4.22 0.72 1.97
N ALA A 31 -4.54 1.36 3.09
CA ALA A 31 -5.76 1.11 3.80
C ALA A 31 -6.96 1.75 3.08
N VAL A 32 -8.09 1.05 3.10
CA VAL A 32 -9.38 1.46 2.59
C VAL A 32 -10.17 2.09 3.73
N SER A 33 -10.58 3.33 3.49
CA SER A 33 -11.42 4.11 4.40
C SER A 33 -12.49 4.80 3.57
N GLY A 34 -13.75 4.71 4.01
CA GLY A 34 -14.89 5.30 3.32
C GLY A 34 -16.21 4.60 3.63
N ASP A 35 -17.31 5.28 3.30
CA ASP A 35 -18.67 4.73 3.33
C ASP A 35 -19.09 4.39 1.90
N PHE A 36 -19.42 3.12 1.66
CA PHE A 36 -19.74 2.59 0.34
C PHE A 36 -21.12 1.94 0.29
N ARG A 37 -22.00 2.34 1.22
CA ARG A 37 -23.39 1.89 1.25
C ARG A 37 -24.15 2.38 0.02
N GLY A 38 -24.81 1.46 -0.68
CA GLY A 38 -25.58 1.75 -1.90
C GLY A 38 -24.73 1.88 -3.16
N VAL A 39 -23.44 1.53 -3.10
CA VAL A 39 -22.54 1.50 -4.26
C VAL A 39 -22.50 0.09 -4.83
N THR A 40 -22.53 -0.07 -6.15
CA THR A 40 -22.46 -1.41 -6.75
C THR A 40 -21.05 -2.01 -6.65
N ILE A 41 -20.94 -3.34 -6.67
CA ILE A 41 -19.64 -4.03 -6.68
C ILE A 41 -18.76 -3.52 -7.83
N MET A 42 -19.33 -3.33 -9.03
CA MET A 42 -18.58 -2.86 -10.20
C MET A 42 -18.03 -1.43 -10.01
N GLU A 43 -18.82 -0.52 -9.44
CA GLU A 43 -18.36 0.84 -9.10
C GLU A 43 -17.26 0.80 -8.04
N MET A 44 -17.40 -0.08 -7.04
CA MET A 44 -16.39 -0.25 -6.00
C MET A 44 -15.07 -0.80 -6.55
N LEU A 45 -15.11 -1.83 -7.40
CA LEU A 45 -13.92 -2.36 -8.08
C LEU A 45 -13.24 -1.30 -8.95
N THR A 46 -14.03 -0.47 -9.64
CA THR A 46 -13.52 0.65 -10.44
C THR A 46 -12.88 1.72 -9.57
N TYR A 47 -13.51 2.07 -8.44
CA TYR A 47 -12.95 2.98 -7.45
C TYR A 47 -11.62 2.48 -6.90
N LEU A 48 -11.55 1.22 -6.48
CA LEU A 48 -10.35 0.60 -5.95
C LEU A 48 -9.21 0.59 -6.97
N LYS A 49 -9.50 0.19 -8.22
CA LYS A 49 -8.55 0.26 -9.34
C LYS A 49 -7.97 1.67 -9.52
N ASN A 50 -8.82 2.70 -9.51
CA ASN A 50 -8.39 4.07 -9.77
C ASN A 50 -7.63 4.68 -8.59
N LYS A 51 -8.12 4.46 -7.35
CA LYS A 51 -7.54 5.05 -6.14
C LYS A 51 -6.19 4.43 -5.79
N TYR A 52 -6.11 3.11 -5.86
CA TYR A 52 -4.92 2.35 -5.44
C TYR A 52 -4.02 1.97 -6.62
N GLN A 53 -4.35 2.44 -7.82
CA GLN A 53 -3.63 2.12 -9.06
C GLN A 53 -3.43 0.59 -9.24
N ALA A 54 -4.38 -0.20 -8.73
CA ALA A 54 -4.33 -1.64 -8.75
C ALA A 54 -4.82 -2.19 -10.10
N THR A 55 -4.08 -3.12 -10.69
CA THR A 55 -4.54 -3.82 -11.89
C THR A 55 -5.47 -4.96 -11.49
N LEU A 56 -6.78 -4.76 -11.69
CA LEU A 56 -7.80 -5.78 -11.46
C LEU A 56 -8.25 -6.36 -12.80
N TYR A 57 -8.28 -7.69 -12.89
CA TYR A 57 -8.78 -8.45 -14.03
C TYR A 57 -10.08 -9.15 -13.64
N PHE A 58 -11.17 -8.85 -14.35
CA PHE A 58 -12.48 -9.46 -14.15
C PHE A 58 -13.32 -9.33 -15.42
N ASP A 59 -14.27 -10.25 -15.62
CA ASP A 59 -15.28 -10.12 -16.67
C ASP A 59 -16.48 -9.32 -16.12
N PRO A 60 -16.79 -8.13 -16.66
CA PRO A 60 -17.92 -7.33 -16.19
C PRO A 60 -19.28 -8.03 -16.35
N ALA A 61 -19.41 -9.00 -17.26
CA ALA A 61 -20.66 -9.76 -17.43
C ALA A 61 -20.91 -10.74 -16.27
N GLU A 62 -19.86 -11.14 -15.54
CA GLU A 62 -19.94 -12.05 -14.40
C GLU A 62 -20.06 -11.31 -13.06
N VAL A 63 -19.86 -9.99 -13.04
CA VAL A 63 -19.99 -9.19 -11.81
C VAL A 63 -21.47 -8.87 -11.56
N PRO A 64 -22.07 -9.36 -10.46
CA PRO A 64 -23.47 -9.09 -10.18
C PRO A 64 -23.68 -7.62 -9.81
N SER A 65 -24.81 -7.05 -10.22
CA SER A 65 -25.21 -5.68 -9.88
C SER A 65 -25.79 -5.59 -8.45
N LEU A 66 -25.07 -6.13 -7.47
CA LEU A 66 -25.43 -6.04 -6.06
C LEU A 66 -24.84 -4.78 -5.45
N GLU A 67 -25.61 -4.16 -4.57
CA GLU A 67 -25.15 -3.03 -3.76
C GLU A 67 -24.35 -3.52 -2.55
N VAL A 68 -23.23 -2.87 -2.31
CA VAL A 68 -22.41 -3.04 -1.13
C VAL A 68 -23.03 -2.24 0.01
N GLN A 69 -23.07 -2.83 1.21
CA GLN A 69 -23.57 -2.18 2.43
C GLN A 69 -22.48 -2.07 3.50
N LEU A 70 -21.28 -1.67 3.07
CA LEU A 70 -20.07 -1.69 3.90
C LEU A 70 -19.51 -0.29 4.13
N GLN A 71 -18.91 -0.12 5.30
CA GLN A 71 -18.10 1.02 5.67
C GLN A 71 -16.74 0.51 6.11
N PHE A 72 -15.68 1.07 5.54
CA PHE A 72 -14.31 0.70 5.86
C PHE A 72 -13.64 1.81 6.66
N LYS A 73 -12.78 1.41 7.58
CA LYS A 73 -11.95 2.33 8.37
C LYS A 73 -10.58 1.71 8.55
N ASP A 74 -9.62 2.25 7.83
CA ASP A 74 -8.22 1.84 7.83
C ASP A 74 -8.05 0.33 7.59
N THR A 75 -8.93 -0.24 6.75
CA THR A 75 -8.97 -1.67 6.45
C THR A 75 -7.96 -2.02 5.37
N PRO A 76 -7.12 -3.05 5.53
CA PRO A 76 -6.19 -3.48 4.47
C PRO A 76 -6.88 -3.73 3.14
N PHE A 77 -6.26 -3.31 2.03
CA PHE A 77 -6.85 -3.42 0.68
C PHE A 77 -7.44 -4.80 0.36
N PHE A 78 -6.67 -5.88 0.57
CA PHE A 78 -7.10 -7.23 0.24
C PHE A 78 -8.20 -7.74 1.17
N GLU A 79 -8.20 -7.30 2.43
CA GLU A 79 -9.27 -7.61 3.39
C GLU A 79 -10.57 -6.93 2.97
N ALA A 80 -10.51 -5.63 2.66
CA ALA A 80 -11.65 -4.89 2.12
C ALA A 80 -12.16 -5.50 0.80
N LEU A 81 -11.27 -5.93 -0.10
CA LEU A 81 -11.66 -6.61 -1.35
C LEU A 81 -12.39 -7.93 -1.06
N GLY A 82 -11.92 -8.71 -0.10
CA GLY A 82 -12.62 -9.91 0.36
C GLY A 82 -14.02 -9.60 0.88
N ASP A 83 -14.15 -8.58 1.72
CA ASP A 83 -15.43 -8.16 2.28
C ASP A 83 -16.41 -7.66 1.22
N ILE A 84 -15.94 -6.89 0.23
CA ILE A 84 -16.77 -6.41 -0.89
C ILE A 84 -17.34 -7.56 -1.72
N LEU A 85 -16.53 -8.60 -1.95
CA LEU A 85 -16.93 -9.77 -2.73
C LEU A 85 -17.73 -10.77 -1.88
N SER A 86 -17.72 -10.64 -0.56
CA SER A 86 -18.47 -11.49 0.35
C SER A 86 -19.97 -11.42 0.06
N GLY A 87 -20.61 -12.59 -0.09
CA GLY A 87 -22.02 -12.69 -0.44
C GLY A 87 -22.35 -12.53 -1.93
N SER A 88 -21.38 -12.15 -2.78
CA SER A 88 -21.57 -12.11 -4.25
C SER A 88 -21.29 -13.45 -4.94
N GLY A 89 -20.68 -14.40 -4.23
CA GLY A 89 -20.19 -15.67 -4.80
C GLY A 89 -18.88 -15.55 -5.59
N LEU A 90 -18.34 -14.33 -5.72
CA LEU A 90 -17.04 -14.08 -6.34
C LEU A 90 -15.90 -14.28 -5.35
N VAL A 91 -14.74 -14.67 -5.88
CA VAL A 91 -13.48 -14.78 -5.14
C VAL A 91 -12.38 -14.07 -5.92
N TYR A 92 -11.35 -13.59 -5.22
CA TYR A 92 -10.17 -13.01 -5.86
C TYR A 92 -8.97 -13.95 -5.76
N ALA A 93 -8.07 -13.85 -6.74
CA ALA A 93 -6.79 -14.54 -6.73
C ALA A 93 -5.69 -13.54 -7.09
N GLN A 94 -4.54 -13.66 -6.43
CA GLN A 94 -3.37 -12.87 -6.78
C GLN A 94 -2.60 -13.59 -7.89
N LEU A 95 -2.39 -12.92 -9.02
CA LEU A 95 -1.52 -13.41 -10.07
C LEU A 95 -0.07 -13.22 -9.61
N ALA A 96 0.56 -14.29 -9.12
CA ALA A 96 2.00 -14.32 -8.96
C ALA A 96 2.62 -14.43 -10.35
N VAL A 97 3.30 -13.37 -10.81
CA VAL A 97 4.16 -13.47 -11.99
C VAL A 97 5.40 -14.23 -11.53
N ASP A 98 5.38 -15.55 -11.71
CA ASP A 98 6.54 -16.40 -11.41
C ASP A 98 7.68 -15.98 -12.34
N GLY A 99 8.61 -15.21 -11.79
CA GLY A 99 9.76 -14.65 -12.49
C GLY A 99 10.90 -15.66 -12.66
N SER A 100 10.62 -16.95 -12.90
CA SER A 100 11.68 -17.91 -13.23
C SER A 100 12.21 -17.66 -14.63
N ARG A 101 13.28 -16.87 -14.69
CA ARG A 101 14.25 -16.83 -15.79
C ARG A 101 15.65 -17.09 -15.25
#